data_AF-A0ABD1U276-F1
#
_entry.id   AF-A0ABD1U276-F1
#
_cell.length_a   1.000
_cell.length_b   1.000
_cell.length_c   1.000
_cell.angle_alpha   90.00
_cell.angle_beta   90.00
_cell.angle_gamma   90.00
#
_symmetry.space_group_name_H-M   'P 1'
#
loop_
_entity.id
_entity.type
_entity.pdbx_description
1 polymer ?
#
loop_
_entity_poly.entity_id
_entity_poly.type
_entity_poly.pdbx_seq_one_letter_code
_entity_poly.pdbx_strand_id
1 'polypeptide(L)'
;MFQQRSVFGIMNLIGCWFGAMPCCHGAGGLAGQYKLGGRSGGCVALLGVAKLILGLVLGSSLVKIMDQFPVGVLGVFLLFDGIKLAMCSRDMNSKEKSVVMFICTAVSLVGSSAALGFLCGIFAS
;
A
#
# COMPACT_ATOMS: atom_id res chain seq x y z
N MET A 1 15.34 0.82 13.66
CA MET A 1 14.32 -0.14 13.17
C MET A 1 13.29 -0.52 14.24
N PHE A 2 13.69 -0.82 15.49
CA PHE A 2 12.76 -1.17 16.59
C PHE A 2 11.68 -0.12 16.89
N GLN A 3 12.02 1.18 16.91
CA GLN A 3 11.06 2.25 17.22
C GLN A 3 9.91 2.37 16.19
N GLN A 4 10.17 2.07 14.91
CA GLN A 4 9.15 2.12 13.85
C GLN A 4 8.14 0.97 13.96
N ARG A 5 8.60 -0.22 14.35
CA ARG A 5 7.74 -1.42 14.49
C ARG A 5 6.66 -1.24 15.54
N SER A 6 7.00 -0.64 16.69
CA SER A 6 6.03 -0.38 17.76
C SER A 6 4.95 0.63 17.34
N VAL A 7 5.32 1.65 16.56
CA VAL A 7 4.38 2.68 16.10
C VAL A 7 3.38 2.14 15.08
N PHE A 8 3.82 1.34 14.09
CA PHE A 8 2.90 0.66 13.17
C PHE A 8 1.94 -0.28 13.90
N GLY A 9 2.43 -1.00 14.91
CA GLY A 9 1.62 -1.89 15.75
C GLY A 9 0.53 -1.15 16.51
N ILE A 10 0.87 -0.03 17.16
CA ILE A 10 -0.09 0.83 17.87
C ILE A 10 -1.11 1.43 16.90
N MET A 11 -0.65 1.93 15.74
CA MET A 11 -1.52 2.51 14.72
C MET A 11 -2.54 1.51 14.17
N ASN A 12 -2.12 0.27 13.91
CA ASN A 12 -3.04 -0.77 13.45
C ASN A 12 -4.02 -1.18 14.56
N LEU A 13 -3.56 -1.33 15.80
CA LEU A 13 -4.42 -1.74 16.91
C LEU A 13 -5.56 -0.73 17.14
N ILE A 14 -5.23 0.56 17.10
CA ILE A 14 -6.20 1.64 17.24
C ILE A 14 -7.06 1.76 15.97
N GLY A 15 -6.43 1.73 14.79
CA GLY A 15 -7.09 1.93 13.49
C GLY A 15 -8.12 0.84 13.15
N CYS A 16 -7.86 -0.42 13.50
CA CYS A 16 -8.79 -1.53 13.27
C CYS A 16 -10.15 -1.30 13.93
N TRP A 17 -10.19 -0.64 15.10
CA TRP A 17 -11.45 -0.33 15.79
C TRP A 17 -12.34 0.65 15.01
N PHE A 18 -11.72 1.48 14.18
CA PHE A 18 -12.40 2.43 13.30
C PHE A 18 -12.61 1.88 11.87
N GLY A 19 -12.39 0.58 11.65
CA GLY A 19 -12.50 -0.04 10.33
C GLY A 19 -11.38 0.35 9.36
N ALA A 20 -10.25 0.87 9.85
CA ALA A 20 -9.11 1.19 9.00
C ALA A 20 -8.46 -0.10 8.45
N MET A 21 -8.04 -0.05 7.19
CA MET A 21 -7.23 -1.12 6.59
C MET A 21 -5.84 -1.18 7.23
N PRO A 22 -5.23 -2.37 7.34
CA PRO A 22 -3.93 -2.52 7.98
C PRO A 22 -2.83 -1.76 7.23
N CYS A 23 -2.11 -0.91 7.95
CA CYS A 23 -1.05 -0.06 7.43
C CYS A 23 0.33 -0.54 7.88
N CYS A 24 1.31 -0.33 7.00
CA CYS A 24 2.72 -0.56 7.27
C CYS A 24 3.52 0.71 6.94
N HIS A 25 4.52 0.64 6.07
CA HIS A 25 5.42 1.77 5.80
C HIS A 25 4.86 2.82 4.83
N GLY A 26 3.87 2.47 3.98
CA GLY A 26 3.19 3.45 3.11
C GLY A 26 4.11 4.23 2.17
N ALA A 27 5.12 3.57 1.58
CA ALA A 27 6.20 4.24 0.85
C ALA A 27 5.75 4.98 -0.42
N GLY A 28 4.76 4.47 -1.15
CA GLY A 28 4.32 5.06 -2.43
C GLY A 28 3.74 6.46 -2.28
N GLY A 29 2.84 6.66 -1.30
CA GLY A 29 2.25 7.96 -1.01
C GLY A 29 3.27 8.96 -0.44
N LEU A 30 4.17 8.48 0.41
CA LEU A 30 5.24 9.30 1.00
C LEU A 30 6.22 9.78 -0.09
N ALA A 31 6.60 8.91 -1.02
CA ALA A 31 7.45 9.27 -2.16
C ALA A 31 6.77 10.32 -3.07
N GLY A 32 5.45 10.24 -3.25
CA GLY A 32 4.67 11.27 -3.95
C GLY A 32 4.75 12.63 -3.26
N GLN A 33 4.55 12.68 -1.94
CA GLN A 33 4.70 13.94 -1.19
C GLN A 33 6.13 14.48 -1.25
N TYR A 34 7.12 13.60 -1.21
CA TYR A 34 8.53 13.99 -1.31
C TYR A 34 8.84 14.63 -2.67
N LYS A 35 8.27 14.10 -3.77
CA LYS A 35 8.38 14.69 -5.11
C LYS A 35 7.66 16.04 -5.22
N LEU A 36 6.62 16.27 -4.43
CA LEU A 36 5.89 17.54 -4.35
C LEU A 36 6.52 18.54 -3.37
N GLY A 37 7.72 18.24 -2.82
CA GLY A 37 8.45 19.13 -1.91
C GLY A 37 8.13 18.96 -0.42
N GLY A 38 7.23 18.05 -0.05
CA GLY A 38 6.93 17.69 1.34
C GLY A 38 8.05 16.85 1.95
N ARG A 39 8.95 17.48 2.70
CA ARG A 39 10.13 16.82 3.32
C ARG A 39 9.95 16.45 4.80
N SER A 40 8.81 16.78 5.41
CA SER A 40 8.55 16.54 6.84
C SER A 40 7.33 15.64 7.08
N GLY A 41 7.33 14.92 8.21
CA GLY A 41 6.17 14.14 8.65
C GLY A 41 4.95 15.02 9.00
N GLY A 42 5.16 16.31 9.27
CA GLY A 42 4.09 17.27 9.50
C GLY A 42 3.25 17.54 8.24
N CYS A 43 3.87 17.57 7.05
CA CYS A 43 3.16 17.69 5.79
C CYS A 43 2.19 16.51 5.58
N VAL A 44 2.65 15.30 5.89
CA VAL A 44 1.84 14.07 5.79
C VAL A 44 0.69 14.10 6.77
N ALA A 45 0.94 14.54 8.02
CA ALA A 45 -0.09 14.67 9.04
C ALA A 45 -1.17 15.69 8.65
N LEU A 46 -0.79 16.87 8.13
CA LEU A 46 -1.72 17.90 7.67
C LEU A 46 -2.58 17.40 6.50
N LEU A 47 -1.99 16.69 5.54
CA LEU A 47 -2.74 16.08 4.43
C LEU A 47 -3.70 15.00 4.93
N GLY A 48 -3.31 14.22 5.93
CA GLY A 48 -4.17 13.23 6.59
C GLY A 48 -5.37 13.89 7.28
N VAL A 49 -5.12 14.93 8.08
CA VAL A 49 -6.17 15.69 8.78
C VAL A 49 -7.10 16.38 7.79
N ALA A 50 -6.57 17.00 6.73
CA ALA A 50 -7.37 17.61 5.68
C ALA A 50 -8.29 16.58 4.99
N LYS A 51 -7.78 15.39 4.67
CA LYS A 51 -8.58 14.28 4.13
C LYS A 51 -9.67 13.83 5.11
N LEU A 52 -9.37 13.77 6.41
CA LEU A 52 -10.33 13.38 7.43
C LEU A 52 -11.46 14.41 7.59
N ILE A 53 -11.13 15.70 7.65
CA ILE A 53 -12.12 16.79 7.68
C ILE A 53 -12.98 16.75 6.42
N LEU A 54 -12.37 16.58 5.25
CA LEU A 54 -13.09 16.51 3.98
C LEU A 54 -14.02 15.30 3.92
N GLY A 55 -13.58 14.14 4.42
CA GLY A 55 -14.42 12.95 4.53
C GLY A 55 -15.58 13.10 5.51
N LEU A 56 -15.37 13.81 6.63
CA LEU A 56 -16.41 14.03 7.64
C LEU A 56 -17.46 15.05 7.18
N VAL A 57 -17.04 16.12 6.50
CA VAL A 57 -17.93 17.21 6.07
C VAL A 57 -18.59 16.92 4.72
N LEU A 58 -17.87 16.30 3.77
CA LEU A 58 -18.34 16.06 2.39
C LEU A 58 -18.45 14.57 2.02
N GLY A 59 -18.34 13.63 2.97
CA GLY A 59 -18.27 12.19 2.68
C GLY A 59 -19.35 11.68 1.73
N SER A 60 -20.62 12.03 1.96
CA SER A 60 -21.74 11.61 1.12
C SER A 60 -21.71 12.19 -0.30
N SER A 61 -21.18 13.40 -0.46
CA SER A 61 -21.03 14.06 -1.77
C SER A 61 -19.80 13.55 -2.52
N LEU A 62 -18.71 13.26 -1.81
CA LEU A 62 -17.49 12.69 -2.38
C LEU A 62 -17.73 11.29 -2.94
N VAL A 63 -18.49 10.45 -2.25
CA VAL A 63 -18.83 9.10 -2.77
C VAL A 63 -19.56 9.19 -4.10
N LYS A 64 -20.51 10.12 -4.26
CA LYS A 64 -21.22 10.35 -5.54
C LYS A 64 -20.28 10.82 -6.66
N ILE A 65 -19.30 11.67 -6.33
CA ILE A 65 -18.30 12.16 -7.30
C ILE A 65 -17.33 11.04 -7.68
N MET A 66 -16.95 10.19 -6.72
CA MET A 66 -16.03 9.07 -6.95
C MET A 66 -16.67 7.95 -7.76
N ASP A 67 -17.99 7.77 -7.67
CA ASP A 67 -18.76 6.86 -8.53
C ASP A 67 -18.77 7.30 -10.01
N GLN A 68 -18.67 8.61 -10.27
CA GLN A 68 -18.52 9.16 -11.62
C GLN A 68 -17.08 9.04 -12.15
N PHE A 69 -16.14 8.61 -11.31
CA PHE A 69 -14.74 8.53 -11.71
C PHE A 69 -14.50 7.27 -12.56
N PRO A 70 -13.91 7.38 -13.77
CA PRO A 70 -13.76 6.24 -14.66
C PRO A 70 -12.81 5.19 -14.07
N VAL A 71 -13.33 3.98 -13.89
CA VAL A 71 -12.58 2.81 -13.38
C VAL A 71 -11.32 2.51 -14.19
N GLY A 72 -11.30 2.87 -15.48
CA GLY A 72 -10.12 2.73 -16.34
C GLY A 72 -8.92 3.55 -15.86
N VAL A 73 -9.14 4.75 -15.30
CA VAL A 73 -8.06 5.60 -14.78
C VAL A 73 -7.46 4.97 -13.52
N LEU A 74 -8.31 4.47 -12.59
CA LEU A 74 -7.83 3.74 -11.41
C LEU A 74 -7.04 2.49 -11.81
N GLY A 75 -7.50 1.76 -12.83
CA GLY A 75 -6.79 0.60 -13.37
C GLY A 75 -5.38 0.94 -13.88
N VAL A 76 -5.22 2.04 -14.63
CA VAL A 76 -3.91 2.47 -15.13
C VAL A 76 -2.96 2.84 -13.98
N PHE A 77 -3.44 3.54 -12.95
CA PHE A 77 -2.63 3.84 -11.76
C PHE A 77 -2.18 2.57 -11.04
N LEU A 78 -3.10 1.61 -10.85
CA LEU A 78 -2.78 0.32 -10.23
C LEU A 78 -1.78 -0.50 -11.05
N LEU A 79 -1.90 -0.51 -12.38
CA LEU A 79 -0.94 -1.17 -13.26
C LEU A 79 0.44 -0.53 -13.15
N PHE A 80 0.54 0.79 -13.15
CA PHE A 80 1.82 1.48 -13.06
C PHE A 80 2.53 1.25 -11.72
N ASP A 81 1.78 1.27 -10.62
CA ASP A 81 2.33 0.95 -9.29
C ASP A 81 2.75 -0.53 -9.22
N GLY A 82 1.94 -1.44 -9.78
CA GLY A 82 2.24 -2.87 -9.88
C GLY A 82 3.51 -3.15 -10.68
N ILE A 83 3.69 -2.50 -11.83
CA ILE A 83 4.90 -2.64 -12.67
C ILE A 83 6.14 -2.16 -11.90
N LYS A 84 6.06 -1.04 -11.17
CA LYS A 84 7.18 -0.58 -10.33
C LYS A 84 7.55 -1.60 -9.26
N LEU A 85 6.56 -2.15 -8.57
CA LEU A 85 6.80 -3.19 -7.56
C LEU A 85 7.44 -4.45 -8.18
N ALA A 86 6.96 -4.86 -9.36
CA ALA A 86 7.49 -6.01 -10.09
C ALA A 86 8.93 -5.80 -10.57
N MET A 87 9.28 -4.59 -11.03
CA MET A 87 10.66 -4.25 -11.41
C MET A 87 11.61 -4.35 -10.22
N CYS A 88 11.22 -3.85 -9.04
CA CYS A 88 12.00 -4.02 -7.81
C CYS A 88 12.17 -5.49 -7.42
N SER A 89 11.18 -6.35 -7.69
CA SER A 89 11.31 -7.79 -7.46
C SER A 89 12.28 -8.47 -8.44
N ARG A 90 12.41 -7.96 -9.67
CA ARG A 90 13.31 -8.49 -10.70
C ARG A 90 14.76 -8.07 -10.49
N ASP A 91 14.99 -6.94 -9.82
CA ASP A 91 16.33 -6.41 -9.50
C ASP A 91 17.03 -7.18 -8.34
N MET A 92 16.49 -8.33 -7.94
CA MET A 92 17.14 -9.22 -6.99
C MET A 92 18.31 -9.95 -7.66
N ASN A 93 19.54 -9.65 -7.21
CA ASN A 93 20.78 -10.13 -7.80
C ASN A 93 20.97 -11.67 -7.79
N SER A 94 20.15 -12.41 -7.03
CA SER A 94 20.21 -13.88 -6.95
C SER A 94 19.04 -14.54 -7.68
N LYS A 95 19.37 -15.51 -8.54
CA LYS A 95 18.41 -16.31 -9.34
C LYS A 95 17.38 -17.00 -8.45
N GLU A 96 17.79 -17.49 -7.29
CA GLU A 96 16.90 -18.18 -6.36
C GLU A 96 15.82 -17.25 -5.78
N LYS A 97 16.20 -16.03 -5.38
CA LYS A 97 15.26 -15.05 -4.82
C LYS A 97 14.25 -14.56 -5.86
N SER A 98 14.66 -14.44 -7.13
CA SER A 98 13.75 -14.10 -8.21
C SER A 98 12.74 -15.22 -8.52
N VAL A 99 13.14 -16.49 -8.37
CA VAL A 99 12.25 -17.64 -8.55
C VAL A 99 11.23 -17.72 -7.40
N VAL A 100 11.67 -17.56 -6.15
CA VAL A 100 10.78 -17.56 -4.97
C VAL A 100 9.71 -16.45 -5.06
N MET A 101 10.09 -15.24 -5.48
CA MET A 101 9.14 -14.14 -5.67
C MET A 101 8.10 -14.41 -6.77
N PHE A 102 8.50 -15.07 -7.86
CA PHE A 102 7.59 -15.45 -8.95
C PHE A 102 6.59 -16.51 -8.49
N ILE A 103 7.07 -17.54 -7.77
CA ILE A 103 6.23 -18.59 -7.19
C ILE A 103 5.24 -17.99 -6.19
N CYS A 104 5.71 -17.14 -5.27
CA CYS A 104 4.86 -16.45 -4.30
C CYS A 104 3.74 -15.64 -4.98
N THR A 105 4.09 -14.88 -6.03
CA THR A 105 3.11 -14.10 -6.81
C THR A 105 2.11 -14.99 -7.53
N ALA A 106 2.56 -16.07 -8.16
CA ALA A 106 1.69 -17.03 -8.85
C ALA A 106 0.70 -17.71 -7.87
N VAL A 107 1.19 -18.14 -6.71
CA VAL A 107 0.36 -18.75 -5.66
C VAL A 107 -0.63 -17.74 -5.07
N SER A 108 -0.22 -16.49 -4.86
CA SER A 108 -1.14 -15.43 -4.40
C SER A 108 -2.25 -15.13 -5.41
N LEU A 109 -1.94 -15.19 -6.71
CA LEU A 109 -2.91 -14.91 -7.76
C LEU A 109 -3.92 -16.06 -7.94
N VAL A 110 -3.44 -17.31 -7.91
CA VAL A 110 -4.30 -18.51 -8.00
C VAL A 110 -5.12 -18.71 -6.73
N GLY A 111 -4.51 -18.48 -5.57
CA GLY A 111 -5.14 -18.68 -4.26
C GLY A 111 -6.00 -17.50 -3.78
N SER A 112 -6.13 -16.42 -4.59
CA SER A 112 -6.83 -15.17 -4.25
C SER A 112 -6.46 -14.60 -2.87
N SER A 113 -5.27 -14.93 -2.37
CA SER A 113 -4.85 -14.61 -1.01
C SER A 113 -3.33 -14.41 -0.93
N ALA A 114 -2.94 -13.22 -0.45
CA ALA A 114 -1.54 -12.90 -0.19
C ALA A 114 -0.93 -13.82 0.89
N ALA A 115 -1.76 -14.36 1.79
CA ALA A 115 -1.33 -15.27 2.85
C ALA A 115 -0.75 -16.59 2.31
N LEU A 116 -1.40 -17.20 1.30
CA LEU A 116 -0.93 -18.46 0.70
C LEU A 116 0.40 -18.28 -0.03
N GLY A 117 0.56 -17.16 -0.76
CA GLY A 117 1.83 -16.84 -1.41
C GLY A 117 2.95 -16.64 -0.41
N PHE A 118 2.69 -15.94 0.70
CA PHE A 118 3.68 -15.75 1.77
C PHE A 118 4.12 -17.07 2.40
N LEU A 119 3.18 -17.97 2.73
CA LEU A 119 3.50 -19.29 3.28
C LEU A 119 4.34 -20.11 2.30
N CYS A 120 3.94 -20.16 1.02
CA CYS A 120 4.70 -20.85 -0.01
C CYS A 120 6.11 -20.26 -0.16
N GLY A 121 6.25 -18.93 -0.10
CA GLY A 121 7.53 -18.24 -0.11
C GLY A 121 8.44 -18.67 1.04
N ILE A 122 7.91 -18.84 2.25
CA ILE A 122 8.68 -19.35 3.41
C ILE A 122 9.19 -20.77 3.15
N PHE A 123 8.37 -21.66 2.62
CA PHE A 123 8.77 -23.05 2.34
C PHE A 123 9.75 -23.18 1.17
N ALA A 124 9.75 -22.21 0.26
CA ALA A 124 10.65 -22.17 -0.91
C ALA A 124 11.96 -21.40 -0.65
N SER A 125 12.09 -20.72 0.50
CA SER A 125 13.26 -19.91 0.89
C SER A 125 14.34 -20.73 1.59
#